data_AF-A0A839J216-F1
#
_entry.id   AF-A0A839J216-F1
#
_cell.length_a   1.000
_cell.length_b   1.000
_cell.length_c   1.000
_cell.angle_alpha   90.00
_cell.angle_beta   90.00
_cell.angle_gamma   90.00
#
_symmetry.space_group_name_H-M   'P 1'
#
loop_
_entity.id
_entity.type
_entity.pdbx_description
1 polymer ?
#
loop_
_entity_poly.entity_id
_entity_poly.type
_entity_poly.pdbx_seq_one_letter_code
_entity_poly.pdbx_strand_id
1 'polypeptide(L)'
;MTHPLTIDFLGEIYHPDPEVPFTIGREADLVVDDENAFLHRQFLSVTWASGLWWLNNVGTQLTATVSHDEGRVQAWLAPGASLPLVFTHTVVWFTAGSTTYEFELHLAESLLTPLDAESVPDGSATIGRITLTPEQKLLVVALCEDVLRRGDRGAGSVPQSAAAAARLGWPVTKFNRKLDAVCAKLADQGVRGLHGGAAKLATSRKARLVEYAMASRIVTSDDLELLPPVA
;
A
#
# COMPACT_ATOMS: atom_id res chain seq x y z
N MET A 1 -23.63 -10.09 17.78
CA MET A 1 -23.98 -9.81 16.37
C MET A 1 -22.67 -9.83 15.62
N THR A 2 -22.54 -10.64 14.57
CA THR A 2 -21.35 -10.63 13.72
C THR A 2 -21.47 -9.45 12.76
N HIS A 3 -20.43 -8.61 12.69
CA HIS A 3 -20.39 -7.54 11.69
C HIS A 3 -19.97 -8.20 10.37
N PRO A 4 -20.81 -8.20 9.31
CA PRO A 4 -20.43 -8.85 8.08
C PRO A 4 -19.21 -8.13 7.48
N LEU A 5 -18.23 -8.94 7.09
CA LEU A 5 -17.03 -8.49 6.40
C LEU A 5 -17.10 -9.00 4.96
N THR A 6 -16.76 -8.12 4.03
CA THR A 6 -16.65 -8.43 2.62
C THR A 6 -15.24 -8.12 2.16
N ILE A 7 -14.66 -8.98 1.33
CA ILE A 7 -13.37 -8.74 0.69
C ILE A 7 -13.62 -8.56 -0.81
N ASP A 8 -13.15 -7.45 -1.37
CA ASP A 8 -13.17 -7.20 -2.82
C ASP A 8 -11.74 -7.33 -3.35
N PHE A 9 -11.54 -8.25 -4.30
CA PHE A 9 -10.31 -8.37 -5.05
C PHE A 9 -10.65 -8.44 -6.54
N LEU A 10 -10.21 -7.45 -7.33
CA LEU A 10 -10.46 -7.38 -8.77
C LEU A 10 -11.97 -7.37 -9.15
N GLY A 11 -12.84 -6.93 -8.25
CA GLY A 11 -14.30 -6.98 -8.42
C GLY A 11 -14.91 -8.34 -8.05
N GLU A 12 -14.10 -9.32 -7.64
CA GLU A 12 -14.59 -10.56 -7.05
C GLU A 12 -14.84 -10.36 -5.56
N ILE A 13 -16.04 -10.73 -5.14
CA ILE A 13 -16.53 -10.50 -3.78
C ILE A 13 -16.49 -11.79 -2.98
N TYR A 14 -15.75 -11.78 -1.88
CA TYR A 14 -15.60 -12.88 -0.93
C TYR A 14 -16.25 -12.52 0.41
N HIS A 15 -16.87 -13.51 1.05
CA HIS A 15 -17.54 -13.35 2.35
C HIS A 15 -16.91 -14.33 3.36
N PRO A 16 -15.91 -13.88 4.14
CA PRO A 16 -15.30 -14.69 5.18
C PRO A 16 -16.32 -15.21 6.21
N ASP A 17 -16.20 -16.48 6.56
CA ASP A 17 -16.99 -17.11 7.62
C ASP A 17 -16.34 -16.80 8.98
N PRO A 18 -17.08 -16.28 9.98
CA PRO A 18 -16.53 -16.03 11.31
C PRO A 18 -16.06 -17.29 12.06
N GLU A 19 -16.48 -18.49 11.66
CA GLU A 19 -16.11 -19.74 12.33
C GLU A 19 -14.75 -20.29 11.86
N VAL A 20 -14.28 -19.91 10.67
CA VAL A 20 -13.04 -20.43 10.09
C VAL A 20 -12.12 -19.31 9.61
N PRO A 21 -10.79 -19.42 9.78
CA PRO A 21 -9.86 -18.46 9.21
C PRO A 21 -9.98 -18.41 7.69
N PHE A 22 -10.20 -17.22 7.14
CA PHE A 22 -10.17 -16.98 5.70
C PHE A 22 -8.76 -16.56 5.29
N THR A 23 -8.11 -17.31 4.42
CA THR A 23 -6.71 -17.11 4.04
C THR A 23 -6.58 -16.40 2.69
N ILE A 24 -5.54 -15.58 2.55
CA ILE A 24 -5.24 -14.78 1.37
C ILE A 24 -3.77 -15.02 1.00
N GLY A 25 -3.50 -15.35 -0.26
CA GLY A 25 -2.15 -15.63 -0.73
C GLY A 25 -2.12 -16.27 -2.11
N ARG A 26 -1.03 -16.97 -2.42
CA ARG A 26 -0.82 -17.67 -3.69
C ARG A 26 -1.55 -19.03 -3.76
N GLU A 27 -1.75 -19.66 -2.61
CA GLU A 27 -2.41 -20.97 -2.47
C GLU A 27 -3.28 -20.89 -1.20
N ALA A 28 -4.39 -20.17 -1.30
CA ALA A 28 -5.26 -19.78 -0.18
C ALA A 28 -6.73 -19.70 -0.64
N ASP A 29 -7.65 -19.37 0.28
CA ASP A 29 -9.08 -19.23 -0.04
C ASP A 29 -9.33 -18.10 -1.06
N LEU A 30 -8.66 -16.95 -0.87
CA LEU A 30 -8.49 -15.94 -1.90
C LEU A 30 -7.10 -16.08 -2.52
N VAL A 31 -7.08 -16.52 -3.77
CA VAL A 31 -5.88 -16.64 -4.58
C VAL A 31 -5.60 -15.30 -5.27
N VAL A 32 -4.54 -14.62 -4.84
CA VAL A 32 -4.17 -13.31 -5.41
C VAL A 32 -3.48 -13.47 -6.76
N ASP A 33 -2.52 -14.40 -6.84
CA ASP A 33 -1.71 -14.68 -8.03
C ASP A 33 -0.99 -16.01 -7.78
N ASP A 34 -1.47 -17.10 -8.41
CA ASP A 34 -0.99 -18.47 -8.25
C ASP A 34 0.41 -18.72 -8.87
N GLU A 35 0.83 -17.87 -9.80
CA GLU A 35 2.09 -17.95 -10.55
C GLU A 35 3.25 -17.22 -9.85
N ASN A 36 2.99 -16.16 -9.08
CA ASN A 36 4.05 -15.36 -8.47
C ASN A 36 4.74 -16.05 -7.28
N ALA A 37 5.87 -16.71 -7.54
CA ALA A 37 6.66 -17.41 -6.51
C ALA A 37 7.17 -16.53 -5.35
N PHE A 38 7.17 -15.20 -5.48
CA PHE A 38 7.52 -14.28 -4.38
C PHE A 38 6.35 -14.08 -3.41
N LEU A 39 5.13 -14.43 -3.79
CA LEU A 39 3.95 -14.42 -2.93
C LEU A 39 3.90 -15.70 -2.10
N HIS A 40 3.71 -15.54 -0.78
CA HIS A 40 3.53 -16.70 0.09
C HIS A 40 2.25 -17.45 -0.24
N ARG A 41 2.27 -18.77 -0.06
CA ARG A 41 1.07 -19.62 -0.18
C ARG A 41 -0.08 -19.09 0.68
N GLN A 42 0.20 -18.84 1.95
CA GLN A 42 -0.65 -18.09 2.86
C GLN A 42 0.12 -16.86 3.32
N PHE A 43 -0.38 -15.67 3.02
CA PHE A 43 0.25 -14.41 3.37
C PHE A 43 -0.54 -13.71 4.47
N LEU A 44 -1.82 -13.48 4.24
CA LEU A 44 -2.71 -12.87 5.21
C LEU A 44 -3.81 -13.84 5.60
N SER A 45 -4.36 -13.65 6.79
CA SER A 45 -5.53 -14.39 7.26
C SER A 45 -6.48 -13.46 7.98
N VAL A 46 -7.75 -13.59 7.68
CA VAL A 46 -8.83 -12.86 8.31
C VAL A 46 -9.57 -13.79 9.25
N THR A 47 -9.69 -13.38 10.51
CA THR A 47 -10.28 -14.21 11.57
C THR A 47 -11.25 -13.40 12.42
N TRP A 48 -12.35 -13.99 12.84
CA TRP A 48 -13.23 -13.41 13.84
C TRP A 48 -12.81 -13.85 15.24
N ALA A 49 -12.46 -12.90 16.10
CA ALA A 49 -12.07 -13.19 17.48
C ALA A 49 -12.42 -12.01 18.39
N SER A 50 -12.86 -12.30 19.62
CA SER A 50 -13.17 -11.29 20.63
C SER A 50 -14.15 -10.20 20.16
N GLY A 51 -15.10 -10.58 19.29
CA GLY A 51 -16.12 -9.67 18.76
C GLY A 51 -15.67 -8.73 17.63
N LEU A 52 -14.47 -8.95 17.07
CA LEU A 52 -13.90 -8.15 15.98
C LEU A 52 -13.36 -9.06 14.88
N TRP A 53 -13.31 -8.52 13.66
CA TRP A 53 -12.48 -9.10 12.61
C TRP A 53 -11.03 -8.66 12.78
N TRP A 54 -10.11 -9.59 12.55
CA TRP A 54 -8.68 -9.36 12.64
C TRP A 54 -8.02 -9.69 11.30
N LEU A 55 -7.20 -8.78 10.82
CA LEU A 55 -6.28 -9.03 9.72
C LEU A 55 -4.93 -9.43 10.30
N ASN A 56 -4.49 -10.65 10.00
CA ASN A 56 -3.27 -11.24 10.50
C ASN A 56 -2.27 -11.44 9.36
N ASN A 57 -1.01 -11.08 9.57
CA ASN A 57 0.05 -11.47 8.66
C ASN A 57 0.66 -12.80 9.13
N VAL A 58 0.25 -13.88 8.48
CA VAL A 58 0.72 -15.25 8.74
C VAL A 58 1.95 -15.61 7.91
N GLY A 59 2.37 -14.70 7.03
CA GLY A 59 3.59 -14.81 6.24
C GLY A 59 4.87 -14.64 7.07
N THR A 60 6.01 -14.99 6.46
CA THR A 60 7.32 -14.95 7.14
C THR A 60 8.22 -13.77 6.75
N GLN A 61 7.96 -13.12 5.62
CA GLN A 61 8.84 -12.08 5.05
C GLN A 61 8.08 -10.83 4.59
N LEU A 62 7.01 -11.01 3.81
CA LEU A 62 6.19 -9.91 3.31
C LEU A 62 5.53 -9.12 4.45
N THR A 63 5.43 -7.81 4.25
CA THR A 63 4.70 -6.88 5.12
C THR A 63 3.56 -6.28 4.31
N ALA A 64 2.39 -6.10 4.91
CA ALA A 64 1.29 -5.37 4.29
C ALA A 64 1.22 -3.94 4.83
N THR A 65 0.83 -3.00 3.97
CA THR A 65 0.44 -1.65 4.33
C THR A 65 -1.07 -1.59 4.35
N VAL A 66 -1.64 -1.28 5.51
CA VAL A 66 -3.07 -1.21 5.72
C VAL A 66 -3.45 0.25 5.84
N SER A 67 -4.34 0.71 4.96
CA SER A 67 -4.81 2.09 4.91
C SER A 67 -6.30 2.16 5.21
N HIS A 68 -6.70 3.16 5.98
CA HIS A 68 -8.09 3.41 6.36
C HIS A 68 -8.43 4.89 6.19
N ASP A 69 -9.74 5.18 6.14
CA ASP A 69 -10.27 6.53 6.21
C ASP A 69 -9.60 7.47 5.21
N GLU A 70 -9.69 7.11 3.93
CA GLU A 70 -9.13 7.90 2.83
C GLU A 70 -7.60 8.07 2.83
N GLY A 71 -6.87 7.27 3.62
CA GLY A 71 -5.43 7.36 3.81
C GLY A 71 -5.00 8.14 5.05
N ARG A 72 -5.94 8.61 5.88
CA ARG A 72 -5.65 9.33 7.13
C ARG A 72 -4.99 8.45 8.18
N VAL A 73 -5.37 7.17 8.23
CA VAL A 73 -4.79 6.20 9.18
C VAL A 73 -4.06 5.11 8.41
N GLN A 74 -2.82 4.87 8.80
CA GLN A 74 -1.97 3.85 8.18
C GLN A 74 -1.31 2.98 9.24
N ALA A 75 -1.26 1.69 8.94
CA ALA A 75 -0.57 0.72 9.75
C ALA A 75 0.28 -0.20 8.86
N TRP A 76 1.37 -0.70 9.43
CA TRP A 76 2.20 -1.72 8.80
C TRP A 76 2.02 -3.04 9.53
N LEU A 77 1.58 -4.04 8.79
CA LEU A 77 1.32 -5.37 9.29
C LEU A 77 2.54 -6.25 8.97
N ALA A 78 3.51 -6.23 9.88
CA ALA A 78 4.72 -7.05 9.80
C ALA A 78 4.39 -8.55 9.99
N PRO A 79 5.27 -9.48 9.59
CA PRO A 79 5.13 -10.91 9.87
C PRO A 79 4.78 -11.18 11.34
N GLY A 80 3.73 -11.97 11.56
CA GLY A 80 3.21 -12.32 12.88
C GLY A 80 2.42 -11.23 13.60
N ALA A 81 2.25 -10.05 13.01
CA ALA A 81 1.41 -9.00 13.56
C ALA A 81 -0.06 -9.18 13.17
N SER A 82 -0.94 -8.62 14.00
CA SER A 82 -2.39 -8.62 13.81
C SER A 82 -2.94 -7.21 14.00
N LEU A 83 -3.91 -6.84 13.18
CA LEU A 83 -4.61 -5.56 13.26
C LEU A 83 -6.12 -5.79 13.33
N PRO A 84 -6.83 -5.20 14.30
CA PRO A 84 -8.29 -5.24 14.32
C PRO A 84 -8.86 -4.38 13.19
N LEU A 85 -9.86 -4.91 12.48
CA LEU A 85 -10.62 -4.20 11.45
C LEU A 85 -11.78 -3.47 12.14
N VAL A 86 -11.68 -2.14 12.20
CA VAL A 86 -12.62 -1.29 12.94
C VAL A 86 -13.23 -0.16 12.11
N PHE A 87 -12.77 0.01 10.87
CA PHE A 87 -13.29 0.99 9.92
C PHE A 87 -14.15 0.29 8.87
N THR A 88 -15.09 1.01 8.26
CA THR A 88 -15.96 0.48 7.20
C THR A 88 -15.21 0.12 5.93
N HIS A 89 -14.15 0.85 5.60
CA HIS A 89 -13.34 0.62 4.41
C HIS A 89 -11.85 0.60 4.76
N THR A 90 -11.21 -0.51 4.40
CA THR A 90 -9.77 -0.72 4.55
C THR A 90 -9.21 -1.14 3.21
N VAL A 91 -8.11 -0.51 2.77
CA VAL A 91 -7.36 -0.95 1.59
C VAL A 91 -6.03 -1.53 2.05
N VAL A 92 -5.73 -2.73 1.59
CA VAL A 92 -4.49 -3.45 1.93
C VAL A 92 -3.59 -3.49 0.71
N TRP A 93 -2.37 -2.98 0.86
CA TRP A 93 -1.34 -2.94 -0.18
C TRP A 93 -0.15 -3.80 0.22
N PHE A 94 0.42 -4.54 -0.72
CA PHE A 94 1.68 -5.25 -0.50
C PHE A 94 2.40 -5.53 -1.82
N THR A 95 3.72 -5.69 -1.77
CA THR A 95 4.53 -6.03 -2.94
C THR A 95 5.16 -7.40 -2.79
N ALA A 96 4.91 -8.28 -3.76
CA ALA A 96 5.59 -9.57 -3.89
C ALA A 96 6.46 -9.57 -5.15
N GLY A 97 7.78 -9.59 -4.96
CA GLY A 97 8.75 -9.49 -6.04
C GLY A 97 8.76 -8.09 -6.66
N SER A 98 8.32 -7.99 -7.92
CA SER A 98 8.17 -6.72 -8.65
C SER A 98 6.73 -6.24 -8.80
N THR A 99 5.77 -6.97 -8.24
CA THR A 99 4.35 -6.72 -8.44
C THR A 99 3.72 -6.27 -7.13
N THR A 100 3.09 -5.10 -7.16
CA THR A 100 2.31 -4.55 -6.04
C THR A 100 0.86 -4.93 -6.23
N TYR A 101 0.25 -5.51 -5.21
CA TYR A 101 -1.12 -5.95 -5.17
C TYR A 101 -1.90 -5.09 -4.18
N GLU A 102 -3.20 -5.01 -4.43
CA GLU A 102 -4.17 -4.43 -3.51
C GLU A 102 -5.41 -5.32 -3.42
N PHE A 103 -6.12 -5.18 -2.31
CA PHE A 103 -7.50 -5.63 -2.15
C PHE A 103 -8.18 -4.77 -1.09
N GLU A 104 -9.50 -4.80 -1.09
CA GLU A 104 -10.31 -4.02 -0.17
C GLU A 104 -11.05 -4.91 0.82
N LEU A 105 -11.22 -4.39 2.04
CA LEU A 105 -12.03 -4.97 3.08
C LEU A 105 -13.14 -3.98 3.42
N HIS A 106 -14.37 -4.45 3.38
CA HIS A 106 -15.58 -3.69 3.65
C HIS A 106 -16.29 -4.26 4.87
N LEU A 107 -16.26 -3.51 5.97
CA LEU A 107 -16.99 -3.81 7.19
C LEU A 107 -18.33 -3.06 7.15
N ALA A 108 -19.44 -3.74 7.44
CA ALA A 108 -20.75 -3.11 7.32
C ALA A 108 -20.97 -1.90 8.23
N GLU A 109 -20.31 -1.85 9.38
CA GLU A 109 -20.40 -0.75 10.33
C GLU A 109 -19.01 -0.41 10.88
N SER A 110 -18.69 0.87 11.01
CA SER A 110 -17.48 1.31 11.69
C SER A 110 -17.64 1.05 13.18
N LEU A 111 -16.68 0.34 13.77
CA LEU A 111 -16.59 0.12 15.21
C LEU A 111 -15.75 1.18 15.91
N LEU A 112 -15.19 2.10 15.12
CA LEU A 112 -14.50 3.29 15.58
C LEU A 112 -15.22 4.53 15.06
N THR A 113 -15.68 5.39 15.97
CA THR A 113 -16.09 6.75 15.63
C THR A 113 -14.84 7.62 15.65
N PRO A 114 -14.42 8.23 14.53
CA PRO A 114 -13.34 9.21 14.56
C PRO A 114 -13.75 10.31 15.55
N LEU A 115 -12.89 10.61 16.52
CA LEU A 115 -13.05 11.84 17.28
C LEU A 115 -12.71 12.98 16.33
N ASP A 116 -13.69 13.79 15.98
CA ASP A 116 -13.43 15.10 15.37
C ASP A 116 -12.54 15.85 16.36
N ALA A 117 -11.26 16.00 16.03
CA ALA A 117 -10.41 16.93 16.74
C ALA A 117 -11.01 18.31 16.49
N GLU A 118 -11.60 18.93 17.53
CA GLU A 118 -11.86 20.37 17.50
C GLU A 118 -10.55 21.02 17.05
N SER A 119 -10.59 21.64 15.87
CA SER A 119 -9.47 22.39 15.34
C SER A 119 -9.22 23.58 16.26
N VAL A 120 -8.38 23.39 17.28
CA VAL A 120 -7.78 24.48 18.04
C VAL A 120 -6.94 25.25 17.03
N PRO A 121 -7.26 26.53 16.74
CA PRO A 121 -6.40 27.34 15.90
C PRO A 121 -5.20 27.74 16.74
N ASP A 122 -4.24 26.83 16.88
CA ASP A 122 -2.91 27.14 17.39
C ASP A 122 -1.88 26.91 16.28
N GLY A 123 -1.26 28.01 15.87
CA GLY A 123 -0.46 28.16 14.67
C GLY A 123 0.93 27.52 14.74
N SER A 124 1.02 26.25 15.15
CA SER A 124 2.30 25.51 15.09
C SER A 124 2.19 23.98 14.99
N ALA A 125 1.01 23.40 14.74
CA ALA A 125 0.89 21.96 14.49
C ALA A 125 1.41 21.58 13.10
N THR A 126 2.74 21.52 12.98
CA THR A 126 3.48 21.05 11.80
C THR A 126 3.50 19.52 11.78
N ILE A 127 2.33 18.87 11.77
CA ILE A 127 2.26 17.45 11.37
C ILE A 127 2.04 17.46 9.86
N GLY A 128 3.19 17.51 9.18
CA GLY A 128 3.31 17.93 7.80
C GLY A 128 2.70 16.96 6.80
N ARG A 129 1.78 17.48 5.98
CA ARG A 129 1.56 16.96 4.63
C ARG A 129 2.93 16.82 3.95
N ILE A 130 3.29 15.59 3.61
CA ILE A 130 4.51 15.30 2.87
C ILE A 130 4.43 16.02 1.53
N THR A 131 5.11 17.16 1.44
CA THR A 131 5.06 17.98 0.23
C THR A 131 6.24 17.58 -0.65
N LEU A 132 5.97 16.85 -1.74
CA LEU A 132 6.97 16.53 -2.76
C LEU A 132 7.17 17.75 -3.68
N THR A 133 8.40 17.97 -4.16
CA THR A 133 8.62 18.91 -5.27
C THR A 133 7.98 18.37 -6.56
N PRO A 134 7.69 19.21 -7.58
CA PRO A 134 7.12 18.73 -8.84
C PRO A 134 7.94 17.60 -9.49
N GLU A 135 9.27 17.71 -9.49
CA GLU A 135 10.15 16.62 -9.97
C GLU A 135 10.03 15.34 -9.13
N GLN A 136 9.94 15.46 -7.80
CA GLN A 136 9.77 14.29 -6.92
C GLN A 136 8.40 13.63 -7.15
N LYS A 137 7.35 14.44 -7.32
CA LYS A 137 6.00 13.95 -7.63
C LYS A 137 6.01 13.21 -8.97
N LEU A 138 6.57 13.78 -10.02
CA LEU A 138 6.75 13.13 -11.33
C LEU A 138 7.48 11.78 -11.24
N LEU A 139 8.53 11.70 -10.43
CA LEU A 139 9.26 10.45 -10.20
C LEU A 139 8.38 9.39 -9.55
N VAL A 140 7.60 9.75 -8.52
CA VAL A 140 6.72 8.81 -7.82
C VAL A 140 5.58 8.38 -8.75
N VAL A 141 4.98 9.30 -9.50
CA VAL A 141 3.93 8.98 -10.50
C VAL A 141 4.47 8.03 -11.57
N ALA A 142 5.69 8.23 -12.08
CA ALA A 142 6.28 7.33 -13.07
C ALA A 142 6.56 5.92 -12.52
N LEU A 143 6.83 5.78 -11.22
CA LEU A 143 6.95 4.47 -10.57
C LEU A 143 5.59 3.82 -10.32
N CYS A 144 4.56 4.62 -10.08
CA CYS A 144 3.20 4.14 -9.80
C CYS A 144 2.34 4.03 -11.07
N GLU A 145 2.84 4.40 -12.25
CA GLU A 145 2.02 4.56 -13.47
C GLU A 145 1.17 3.34 -13.80
N ASP A 146 1.75 2.13 -13.75
CA ASP A 146 1.01 0.89 -14.06
C ASP A 146 -0.06 0.58 -12.99
N VAL A 147 0.23 0.85 -11.72
CA VAL A 147 -0.73 0.72 -10.61
C VAL A 147 -1.87 1.73 -10.78
N LEU A 148 -1.54 3.00 -11.02
CA LEU A 148 -2.50 4.10 -11.17
C LEU A 148 -3.40 3.96 -12.41
N ARG A 149 -2.87 3.43 -13.52
CA ARG A 149 -3.64 3.22 -14.76
C ARG A 149 -4.64 2.08 -14.66
N ARG A 150 -4.33 1.06 -13.84
CA ARG A 150 -5.24 -0.06 -13.59
C ARG A 150 -6.36 0.37 -12.63
N GLY A 151 -6.17 1.45 -11.87
CA GLY A 151 -7.15 1.95 -10.88
C GLY A 151 -7.30 0.94 -9.74
N ASP A 152 -8.49 0.90 -9.12
CA ASP A 152 -8.87 -0.07 -8.06
C ASP A 152 -8.95 -1.54 -8.56
N ARG A 153 -8.39 -1.82 -9.74
CA ARG A 153 -8.38 -3.12 -10.40
C ARG A 153 -6.95 -3.65 -10.48
N GLY A 154 -6.38 -3.91 -9.30
CA GLY A 154 -5.49 -5.04 -9.11
C GLY A 154 -3.99 -4.79 -9.13
N ALA A 155 -3.28 -5.88 -9.42
CA ALA A 155 -1.83 -5.93 -9.38
C ALA A 155 -1.20 -4.99 -10.40
N GLY A 156 -0.28 -4.12 -9.98
CA GLY A 156 0.53 -3.28 -10.86
C GLY A 156 2.01 -3.60 -10.73
N SER A 157 2.74 -3.53 -11.85
CA SER A 157 4.18 -3.77 -11.88
C SER A 157 4.95 -2.51 -11.49
N VAL A 158 5.95 -2.67 -10.61
CA VAL A 158 6.89 -1.59 -10.27
C VAL A 158 8.01 -1.60 -11.30
N PRO A 159 8.16 -0.54 -12.13
CA PRO A 159 9.11 -0.55 -13.23
C PRO A 159 10.58 -0.53 -12.74
N GLN A 160 11.47 -0.97 -13.63
CA GLN A 160 12.91 -0.78 -13.45
C GLN A 160 13.28 0.72 -13.52
N SER A 161 14.31 1.14 -12.78
CA SER A 161 14.67 2.57 -12.71
C SER A 161 15.04 3.14 -14.09
N ALA A 162 15.62 2.32 -14.96
CA ALA A 162 15.92 2.72 -16.33
C ALA A 162 14.66 2.99 -17.16
N ALA A 163 13.62 2.15 -17.00
CA ALA A 163 12.35 2.32 -17.69
C ALA A 163 11.60 3.57 -17.18
N ALA A 164 11.55 3.77 -15.86
CA ALA A 164 10.95 4.97 -15.27
C ALA A 164 11.72 6.25 -15.63
N ALA A 165 13.05 6.19 -15.73
CA ALA A 165 13.86 7.31 -16.19
C ALA A 165 13.59 7.65 -17.67
N ALA A 166 13.54 6.63 -18.54
CA ALA A 166 13.19 6.81 -19.94
C ALA A 166 11.78 7.39 -20.11
N ARG A 167 10.81 6.92 -19.31
CA ARG A 167 9.44 7.42 -19.27
C ARG A 167 9.35 8.91 -18.96
N LEU A 168 10.31 9.45 -18.20
CA LEU A 168 10.41 10.88 -17.85
C LEU A 168 11.37 11.68 -18.75
N GLY A 169 12.06 11.02 -19.70
CA GLY A 169 13.12 11.63 -20.49
C GLY A 169 14.34 12.05 -19.66
N TRP A 170 14.59 11.39 -18.53
CA TRP A 170 15.69 11.72 -17.61
C TRP A 170 16.86 10.75 -17.74
N PRO A 171 18.10 11.23 -17.51
CA PRO A 171 19.22 10.32 -17.28
C PRO A 171 18.96 9.42 -16.06
N VAL A 172 19.29 8.13 -16.16
CA VAL A 172 19.12 7.15 -15.06
C VAL A 172 19.82 7.61 -13.78
N THR A 173 20.96 8.29 -13.90
CA THR A 173 21.70 8.87 -12.76
C THR A 173 20.93 10.01 -12.08
N LYS A 174 20.24 10.87 -12.85
CA LYS A 174 19.35 11.90 -12.30
C LYS A 174 18.19 11.24 -11.55
N PHE A 175 17.58 10.23 -12.15
CA PHE A 175 16.46 9.50 -11.57
C PHE A 175 16.83 8.84 -10.24
N ASN A 176 17.89 8.03 -10.21
CA ASN A 176 18.32 7.33 -9.00
C ASN A 176 18.64 8.30 -7.85
N ARG A 177 19.33 9.42 -8.15
CA ARG A 177 19.60 10.45 -7.15
C ARG A 177 18.34 11.08 -6.58
N LYS A 178 17.30 11.30 -7.40
CA LYS A 178 16.01 11.82 -6.91
C LYS A 178 15.23 10.77 -6.13
N LEU A 179 15.25 9.52 -6.56
CA LEU A 179 14.66 8.40 -5.82
C LEU A 179 15.26 8.30 -4.42
N ASP A 180 16.60 8.29 -4.29
CA ASP A 180 17.27 8.24 -3.00
C ASP A 180 16.91 9.45 -2.12
N ALA A 181 16.81 10.65 -2.70
CA ALA A 181 16.40 11.85 -1.97
C ALA A 181 14.95 11.80 -1.47
N VAL A 182 14.02 11.21 -2.25
CA VAL A 182 12.63 11.00 -1.82
C VAL A 182 12.58 9.98 -0.69
N CYS A 183 13.26 8.83 -0.84
CA CYS A 183 13.29 7.80 0.21
C CYS A 183 13.89 8.32 1.52
N ALA A 184 14.98 9.10 1.45
CA ALA A 184 15.58 9.73 2.62
C ALA A 184 14.60 10.70 3.31
N LYS A 185 13.97 11.59 2.54
CA LYS A 185 12.99 12.55 3.07
C LYS A 185 11.82 11.88 3.77
N LEU A 186 11.25 10.83 3.18
CA LEU A 186 10.13 10.11 3.77
C LEU A 186 10.54 9.36 5.05
N ALA A 187 11.75 8.81 5.07
CA ALA A 187 12.24 8.16 6.27
C ALA A 187 12.56 9.13 7.42
N ASP A 188 13.07 10.32 7.12
CA ASP A 188 13.23 11.41 8.11
C ASP A 188 11.88 11.83 8.70
N GLN A 189 10.81 11.66 7.93
CA GLN A 189 9.43 11.88 8.36
C GLN A 189 8.80 10.65 9.05
N GLY A 190 9.60 9.61 9.36
CA GLY A 190 9.18 8.45 10.13
C GLY A 190 8.63 7.28 9.31
N VAL A 191 8.66 7.33 7.98
CA VAL A 191 8.19 6.21 7.14
C VAL A 191 9.15 5.03 7.24
N ARG A 192 8.65 3.93 7.83
CA ARG A 192 9.44 2.72 8.11
C ARG A 192 9.63 1.86 6.86
N GLY A 193 10.82 1.25 6.73
CA GLY A 193 11.17 0.38 5.60
C GLY A 193 11.78 1.09 4.39
N LEU A 194 11.95 2.42 4.45
CA LEU A 194 12.67 3.19 3.43
C LEU A 194 14.18 3.32 3.71
N HIS A 195 14.67 2.77 4.83
CA HIS A 195 16.08 2.61 5.19
C HIS A 195 16.43 1.14 5.51
N GLY A 196 17.51 0.62 4.89
CA GLY A 196 18.12 -0.70 5.14
C GLY A 196 19.27 -1.00 4.16
N GLY A 197 20.34 -1.71 4.57
CA GLY A 197 21.68 -1.67 3.95
C GLY A 197 22.06 -2.71 2.87
N ALA A 198 22.84 -2.24 1.88
CA ALA A 198 23.64 -2.92 0.84
C ALA A 198 23.03 -4.12 0.06
N ALA A 199 22.76 -3.87 -1.22
CA ALA A 199 22.68 -4.80 -2.37
C ALA A 199 21.35 -5.49 -2.73
N LYS A 200 20.50 -5.95 -1.79
CA LYS A 200 19.16 -6.51 -2.14
C LYS A 200 17.99 -5.51 -2.00
N LEU A 201 18.30 -4.24 -1.71
CA LEU A 201 17.33 -3.26 -1.23
C LEU A 201 16.80 -2.24 -2.25
N ALA A 202 17.35 -2.13 -3.45
CA ALA A 202 16.84 -1.10 -4.38
C ALA A 202 15.42 -1.42 -4.87
N THR A 203 15.14 -2.69 -5.18
CA THR A 203 13.80 -3.16 -5.56
C THR A 203 12.84 -3.10 -4.38
N SER A 204 13.27 -3.49 -3.18
CA SER A 204 12.42 -3.39 -1.98
C SER A 204 12.13 -1.95 -1.57
N ARG A 205 13.08 -1.01 -1.71
CA ARG A 205 12.85 0.42 -1.43
C ARG A 205 11.88 1.06 -2.41
N LYS A 206 11.94 0.72 -3.71
CA LYS A 206 10.97 1.21 -4.71
C LYS A 206 9.58 0.65 -4.47
N ALA A 207 9.47 -0.66 -4.28
CA ALA A 207 8.24 -1.33 -3.89
C ALA A 207 7.60 -0.65 -2.67
N ARG A 208 8.43 -0.40 -1.66
CA ARG A 208 8.00 0.27 -0.44
C ARG A 208 7.55 1.71 -0.63
N LEU A 209 8.25 2.46 -1.48
CA LEU A 209 7.87 3.82 -1.85
C LEU A 209 6.51 3.82 -2.57
N VAL A 210 6.28 2.88 -3.49
CA VAL A 210 5.01 2.73 -4.22
C VAL A 210 3.88 2.39 -3.25
N GLU A 211 4.04 1.36 -2.42
CA GLU A 211 3.05 1.00 -1.39
C GLU A 211 2.67 2.21 -0.51
N TYR A 212 3.68 2.93 -0.01
CA TYR A 212 3.45 4.09 0.83
C TYR A 212 2.74 5.21 0.05
N ALA A 213 3.18 5.52 -1.17
CA ALA A 213 2.62 6.60 -1.98
C ALA A 213 1.15 6.33 -2.34
N MET A 214 0.80 5.08 -2.65
CA MET A 214 -0.57 4.64 -2.90
C MET A 214 -1.41 4.70 -1.63
N ALA A 215 -0.95 4.08 -0.53
CA ALA A 215 -1.67 4.06 0.73
C ALA A 215 -1.91 5.46 1.33
N SER A 216 -1.01 6.41 1.10
CA SER A 216 -1.09 7.80 1.59
C SER A 216 -1.76 8.76 0.63
N ARG A 217 -2.14 8.28 -0.56
CA ARG A 217 -2.68 9.10 -1.66
C ARG A 217 -1.81 10.34 -1.94
N ILE A 218 -0.48 10.19 -1.81
CA ILE A 218 0.50 11.20 -2.24
C ILE A 218 0.48 11.34 -3.77
N VAL A 219 0.11 10.27 -4.46
CA VAL A 219 -0.21 10.25 -5.88
C VAL A 219 -1.60 9.66 -6.08
N THR A 220 -2.34 10.19 -7.06
CA THR A 220 -3.66 9.69 -7.48
C THR A 220 -3.70 9.48 -8.99
N SER A 221 -4.78 8.87 -9.49
CA SER A 221 -4.98 8.67 -10.94
C SER A 221 -4.96 9.99 -11.72
N ASP A 222 -5.45 11.08 -11.14
CA ASP A 222 -5.39 12.43 -11.72
C ASP A 222 -3.95 12.90 -12.01
N ASP A 223 -2.98 12.42 -11.23
CA ASP A 223 -1.58 12.80 -11.41
C ASP A 223 -0.93 12.15 -12.65
N LEU A 224 -1.60 11.20 -13.31
CA LEU A 224 -1.14 10.62 -14.57
C LEU A 224 -0.98 11.67 -15.67
N GLU A 225 -1.76 12.77 -15.61
CA GLU A 225 -1.66 13.89 -16.55
C GLU A 225 -0.32 14.64 -16.46
N LEU A 226 0.40 14.50 -15.34
CA LEU A 226 1.72 15.12 -15.18
C LEU A 226 2.79 14.43 -16.03
N LEU A 227 2.58 13.16 -16.38
CA LEU A 227 3.57 12.41 -17.15
C LEU A 227 3.63 12.94 -18.59
N PRO A 228 4.83 12.99 -19.20
CA PRO A 228 4.94 13.35 -20.60
C PRO A 228 4.12 12.38 -21.47
N PRO A 229 3.62 12.79 -22.64
CA PRO A 229 2.89 11.90 -23.54
C PRO A 229 3.75 10.69 -23.91
N VAL A 230 3.11 9.53 -24.06
CA VAL A 230 3.79 8.29 -24.49
C VAL A 230 4.30 8.51 -25.92
N ALA A 231 5.60 8.31 -26.13
CA ALA A 231 6.24 8.39 -27.45
C ALA A 231 5.93 7.15 -28.29
#